data_AF-A0A847WBQ9-F1
#
_entry.id   AF-A0A847WBQ9-F1
#
_cell.length_a   1.000
_cell.length_b   1.000
_cell.length_c   1.000
_cell.angle_alpha   90.00
_cell.angle_beta   90.00
_cell.angle_gamma   90.00
#
_symmetry.space_group_name_H-M   'P 1'
#
loop_
_entity.id
_entity.type
_entity.pdbx_description
1 polymer ?
#
loop_
_entity_poly.entity_id
_entity_poly.type
_entity_poly.pdbx_seq_one_letter_code
_entity_poly.pdbx_strand_id
1 'polypeptide(L)'
;NQVLPLLAAHFCDRYPDEVLLIYDKNHCSFLLCDRGKSRLGYMDEFIPAEADEKEKSYRALWQSFYKTIAIKERYNPRCRMGHMPKRYWSYMTEFWERESYNENAVKNIEKPAVSNKETKLIS
;
A
#
# COMPACT_ATOMS: atom_id res chain seq x y z
N ASN A 1 -19.30 8.91 11.65
CA ASN A 1 -18.25 8.26 12.46
C ASN A 1 -16.89 8.54 11.85
N GLN A 2 -16.00 9.19 12.60
CA GLN A 2 -14.60 9.38 12.22
C GLN A 2 -13.76 8.27 12.84
N VAL A 3 -13.20 7.39 12.00
CA VAL A 3 -12.49 6.18 12.48
C VAL A 3 -10.97 6.31 12.44
N LEU A 4 -10.42 7.26 11.68
CA LEU A 4 -8.97 7.45 11.53
C LEU A 4 -8.20 7.55 12.86
N PRO A 5 -8.68 8.24 13.91
CA PRO A 5 -7.98 8.27 15.20
C PRO A 5 -7.82 6.90 15.85
N LEU A 6 -8.79 5.99 15.66
CA LEU A 6 -8.76 4.63 16.19
C LEU A 6 -7.78 3.74 15.41
N LEU A 7 -7.56 4.05 14.13
CA LEU A 7 -6.67 3.30 13.25
C LEU A 7 -5.19 3.67 13.46
N ALA A 8 -4.92 4.88 13.96
CA ALA A 8 -3.57 5.43 14.12
C ALA A 8 -2.61 4.47 14.86
N ALA A 9 -3.01 4.01 16.04
CA ALA A 9 -2.17 3.12 16.84
C ALA A 9 -1.86 1.80 16.11
N HIS A 10 -2.86 1.19 15.46
CA HIS A 10 -2.70 -0.09 14.78
C HIS A 10 -1.71 -0.01 13.60
N PHE A 11 -1.88 0.98 12.73
CA PHE A 11 -1.07 1.08 11.52
C PHE A 11 0.35 1.59 11.81
N CYS A 12 0.50 2.56 12.70
CA CYS A 12 1.82 3.09 13.05
C CYS A 12 2.69 2.06 13.79
N ASP A 13 2.09 1.18 14.60
CA ASP A 13 2.81 0.10 15.29
C ASP A 13 3.18 -1.05 14.34
N ARG A 14 2.28 -1.40 13.41
CA ARG A 14 2.50 -2.51 12.48
C ARG A 14 3.51 -2.20 11.38
N TYR A 15 3.63 -0.94 10.97
CA TYR A 15 4.51 -0.50 9.88
C TYR A 15 5.44 0.63 10.35
N PRO A 16 6.36 0.36 11.30
CA PRO A 16 7.18 1.40 11.91
C PRO A 16 8.20 1.97 10.93
N ASP A 17 8.68 1.20 9.96
CA ASP A 17 9.72 1.63 9.01
C ASP A 17 9.16 2.21 7.70
N GLU A 18 7.84 2.23 7.55
CA GLU A 18 7.17 2.71 6.34
C GLU A 18 6.55 4.10 6.55
N VAL A 19 6.47 4.88 5.47
CA VAL A 19 5.69 6.10 5.43
C VAL A 19 4.32 5.78 4.85
N LEU A 20 3.28 5.77 5.70
CA LEU A 20 1.93 5.37 5.33
C LEU A 20 0.96 6.56 5.44
N LEU A 21 0.17 6.77 4.38
CA LEU A 21 -0.92 7.76 4.36
C LEU A 21 -2.26 7.04 4.18
N ILE A 22 -3.19 7.24 5.12
CA ILE A 22 -4.58 6.79 5.02
C ILE A 22 -5.47 8.02 4.86
N TYR A 23 -6.17 8.11 3.74
CA TYR A 23 -7.07 9.22 3.43
C TYR A 23 -8.53 8.78 3.50
N ASP A 24 -9.34 9.49 4.27
CA ASP A 24 -10.79 9.32 4.33
C ASP A 24 -11.48 10.42 3.49
N LYS A 25 -11.91 10.03 2.29
CA LYS A 25 -12.59 10.90 1.33
C LYS A 25 -13.89 11.50 1.87
N ASN A 26 -14.61 10.82 2.76
CA ASN A 26 -15.91 11.31 3.24
C ASN A 26 -15.76 12.45 4.25
N HIS A 27 -14.65 12.47 4.99
CA HIS A 27 -14.39 13.46 6.04
C HIS A 27 -13.25 14.43 5.67
N CYS A 28 -12.71 14.36 4.45
CA CYS A 28 -11.58 15.16 3.97
C CYS A 28 -10.42 15.18 4.98
N SER A 29 -10.12 14.01 5.55
CA SER A 29 -9.14 13.87 6.63
C SER A 29 -8.12 12.79 6.30
N PHE A 30 -6.93 12.92 6.86
CA PHE A 30 -5.84 11.97 6.64
C PHE A 30 -5.13 11.61 7.94
N LEU A 31 -4.59 10.40 7.95
CA LEU A 31 -3.67 9.88 8.94
C LEU A 31 -2.33 9.57 8.25
N LEU A 32 -1.26 10.22 8.71
CA LEU A 32 0.11 9.96 8.28
C LEU A 32 0.87 9.23 9.39
N CYS A 33 1.38 8.05 9.11
CA CYS A 33 2.32 7.33 9.97
C CYS A 33 3.73 7.43 9.36
N ASP A 34 4.70 7.86 10.16
CA ASP A 34 6.12 7.91 9.80
C ASP A 34 6.94 7.57 11.04
N ARG A 35 7.75 6.50 10.98
CA ARG A 35 8.65 6.09 12.07
C ARG A 35 7.92 5.89 13.41
N GLY A 36 6.76 5.21 13.35
CA GLY A 36 5.90 4.95 14.51
C GLY A 36 5.17 6.18 15.06
N LYS A 37 5.27 7.35 14.42
CA LYS A 37 4.57 8.58 14.83
C LYS A 37 3.39 8.84 13.90
N SER A 38 2.22 9.12 14.49
CA SER A 38 1.01 9.49 13.74
C SER A 38 0.80 11.00 13.69
N ARG A 39 0.34 11.52 12.55
CA ARG A 39 -0.25 12.85 12.42
C ARG A 39 -1.63 12.73 11.79
N LEU A 40 -2.63 13.38 12.40
CA LEU A 40 -3.97 13.50 11.84
C LEU A 40 -4.15 14.93 11.32
N GLY A 41 -4.77 15.07 10.15
CA GLY A 41 -5.05 16.38 9.57
C GLY A 41 -6.23 16.34 8.61
N TYR A 42 -6.52 17.50 8.02
CA TYR A 42 -7.55 17.69 7.02
C TYR A 42 -6.92 18.13 5.70
N MET A 43 -7.50 17.70 4.59
CA MET A 43 -7.06 18.03 3.24
C MET A 43 -8.27 17.95 2.32
N ASP A 44 -8.51 19.01 1.55
CA ASP A 44 -9.73 19.16 0.74
C ASP A 44 -9.79 18.15 -0.41
N GLU A 45 -8.64 17.85 -1.01
CA GLU A 45 -8.54 16.90 -2.12
C GLU A 45 -7.24 16.09 -2.03
N PHE A 46 -7.35 14.80 -2.31
CA PHE A 46 -6.20 13.91 -2.48
C PHE A 46 -6.22 13.32 -3.89
N ILE A 47 -5.16 13.62 -4.66
CA ILE A 47 -4.93 13.04 -5.97
C ILE A 47 -3.69 12.16 -5.86
N PRO A 48 -3.81 10.82 -5.89
CA PRO A 48 -2.67 9.92 -5.94
C PRO A 48 -1.83 10.23 -7.19
N ALA A 49 -0.50 10.19 -7.04
CA ALA A 49 0.38 10.23 -8.20
C ALA A 49 0.15 9.00 -9.10
N GLU A 50 0.44 9.12 -10.39
CA GLU A 50 0.46 7.96 -11.28
C GLU A 50 1.47 6.93 -10.78
N ALA A 51 1.13 5.65 -10.94
CA ALA A 51 2.00 4.56 -10.57
C ALA A 51 3.26 4.57 -11.42
N ASP A 52 4.42 4.53 -10.78
CA ASP A 52 5.69 4.34 -11.47
C ASP A 52 5.84 2.88 -11.94
N GLU A 53 6.87 2.61 -12.76
CA GLU A 53 7.12 1.26 -13.29
C GLU A 53 7.41 0.21 -12.19
N LYS A 54 7.85 0.66 -11.02
CA LYS A 54 8.15 -0.19 -9.87
C LYS A 54 6.86 -0.63 -9.18
N GLU A 55 6.00 0.31 -8.83
CA GLU A 55 4.66 0.09 -8.31
C GLU A 55 3.88 -0.82 -9.28
N LYS A 56 3.97 -0.55 -10.58
CA LYS A 56 3.31 -1.40 -11.59
C LYS A 56 3.82 -2.85 -11.57
N SER A 57 5.12 -3.01 -11.40
CA SER A 57 5.73 -4.34 -11.29
C SER A 57 5.26 -5.08 -10.03
N TYR A 58 5.10 -4.39 -8.90
CA TYR A 58 4.53 -5.01 -7.68
C TYR A 58 3.06 -5.40 -7.85
N ARG A 59 2.26 -4.58 -8.52
CA ARG A 59 0.86 -4.92 -8.83
C ARG A 59 0.78 -6.14 -9.74
N ALA A 60 1.62 -6.25 -10.75
CA ALA A 60 1.71 -7.44 -11.61
C ALA A 60 2.08 -8.71 -10.81
N LEU A 61 2.99 -8.60 -9.85
CA LEU A 61 3.34 -9.68 -8.92
C LEU A 61 2.14 -10.06 -8.04
N TRP A 62 1.45 -9.08 -7.44
CA TRP A 62 0.25 -9.32 -6.65
C TRP A 62 -0.85 -10.03 -7.45
N GLN A 63 -1.14 -9.55 -8.66
CA GLN A 63 -2.14 -10.16 -9.55
C GLN A 63 -1.77 -11.60 -9.90
N SER A 64 -0.47 -11.87 -10.10
CA SER A 64 0.06 -13.22 -10.36
C SER A 64 -0.07 -14.12 -9.14
N PHE A 65 0.28 -13.62 -7.96
CA PHE A 65 0.10 -14.31 -6.68
C PHE A 65 -1.37 -14.67 -6.45
N TYR A 66 -2.25 -13.67 -6.51
CA TYR A 66 -3.70 -13.82 -6.30
C TYR A 66 -4.29 -14.90 -7.21
N LYS A 67 -3.92 -14.88 -8.50
CA LYS A 67 -4.39 -15.88 -9.47
C LYS A 67 -3.81 -17.26 -9.20
N THR A 68 -2.54 -17.35 -8.79
CA THR A 68 -1.84 -18.62 -8.58
C THR A 68 -2.35 -19.35 -7.33
N ILE A 69 -2.61 -18.62 -6.25
CA ILE A 69 -3.16 -19.23 -5.01
C ILE A 69 -4.65 -19.57 -5.13
N ALA A 70 -5.34 -19.07 -6.16
CA ALA A 70 -6.75 -19.33 -6.36
C ALA A 70 -6.98 -20.81 -6.74
N ILE A 71 -7.54 -21.58 -5.80
CA ILE A 71 -7.99 -22.95 -6.04
C ILE A 71 -9.25 -22.88 -6.90
N LYS A 72 -9.18 -23.39 -8.15
CA LYS A 72 -10.25 -23.29 -9.15
C LYS A 72 -11.57 -23.87 -8.64
N GLU A 73 -11.50 -24.98 -7.91
CA GLU A 73 -12.63 -25.70 -7.34
C GLU A 73 -13.33 -24.90 -6.22
N ARG A 74 -12.61 -23.97 -5.57
CA ARG A 74 -13.16 -23.08 -4.55
C ARG A 74 -13.67 -21.75 -5.13
N TYR A 75 -13.62 -21.58 -6.45
CA TYR A 75 -14.09 -20.35 -7.09
C TYR A 75 -15.61 -20.24 -6.99
N ASN A 76 -16.07 -19.38 -6.07
CA ASN A 76 -17.48 -19.10 -5.87
C ASN A 76 -17.76 -17.59 -5.99
N PRO A 77 -18.21 -17.10 -7.16
CA PRO A 77 -18.44 -15.68 -7.38
C PRO A 77 -19.59 -15.13 -6.53
N ARG A 78 -20.61 -15.94 -6.20
CA ARG A 78 -21.73 -15.52 -5.34
C ARG A 78 -21.26 -15.26 -3.91
N CYS A 79 -20.48 -16.18 -3.35
CA CYS A 79 -19.89 -16.04 -2.02
C CYS A 79 -18.97 -14.81 -1.95
N ARG A 80 -18.12 -14.62 -2.98
CA ARG A 80 -17.27 -13.42 -3.08
C ARG A 80 -18.07 -12.12 -3.06
N MET A 81 -19.13 -12.02 -3.86
CA MET A 81 -19.98 -10.82 -3.89
C MET A 81 -20.69 -10.57 -2.55
N GLY A 82 -21.04 -11.63 -1.81
CA GLY A 82 -21.64 -11.54 -0.48
C GLY A 82 -20.66 -11.03 0.58
N HIS A 83 -19.42 -11.53 0.58
CA HIS A 83 -18.38 -11.07 1.52
C HIS A 83 -17.75 -9.73 1.12
N MET A 84 -17.74 -9.41 -0.17
CA MET A 84 -17.04 -8.26 -0.71
C MET A 84 -17.90 -7.54 -1.75
N PRO A 85 -18.64 -6.50 -1.33
CA PRO A 85 -19.48 -5.70 -2.21
C PRO A 85 -18.70 -5.12 -3.40
N LYS A 86 -19.30 -5.15 -4.59
CA LYS A 86 -18.66 -4.73 -5.84
C LYS A 86 -18.16 -3.28 -5.85
N ARG A 87 -18.76 -2.39 -5.06
CA ARG A 87 -18.32 -0.99 -4.93
C ARG A 87 -16.87 -0.84 -4.47
N TYR A 88 -16.30 -1.87 -3.83
CA TYR A 88 -14.90 -1.85 -3.39
C TYR A 88 -13.94 -2.38 -4.46
N TRP A 89 -14.43 -3.10 -5.46
CA TRP A 89 -13.56 -3.78 -6.43
C TRP A 89 -12.77 -2.79 -7.28
N SER A 90 -13.26 -1.58 -7.48
CA SER A 90 -12.54 -0.49 -8.15
C SER A 90 -11.29 -0.03 -7.40
N TYR A 91 -11.14 -0.36 -6.11
CA TYR A 91 -9.97 0.01 -5.28
C TYR A 91 -9.03 -1.16 -5.04
N MET A 92 -9.24 -2.29 -5.71
CA MET A 92 -8.54 -3.55 -5.44
C MET A 92 -7.70 -3.99 -6.63
N THR A 93 -6.40 -4.14 -6.40
CA THR A 93 -5.40 -4.39 -7.43
C THR A 93 -5.66 -5.67 -8.24
N GLU A 94 -6.25 -6.71 -7.66
CA GLU A 94 -6.56 -7.95 -8.37
C GLU A 94 -7.69 -7.84 -9.40
N PHE A 95 -8.49 -6.77 -9.36
CA PHE A 95 -9.57 -6.51 -10.32
C PHE A 95 -9.24 -5.41 -11.33
N TRP A 96 -8.08 -4.77 -11.20
CA TRP A 96 -7.59 -3.82 -12.19
C TRP A 96 -7.10 -4.52 -13.47
N GLU A 97 -6.84 -3.73 -14.51
CA GLU A 97 -6.21 -4.22 -15.72
C GLU A 97 -4.85 -4.84 -15.39
N ARG A 98 -4.47 -5.89 -16.14
CA ARG A 98 -3.22 -6.59 -15.86
C ARG A 98 -2.04 -5.73 -16.30
N GLU A 99 -1.17 -5.41 -15.35
CA GLU A 99 0.07 -4.71 -15.62
C GLU A 99 1.19 -5.70 -15.96
N SER A 100 2.17 -5.24 -16.76
CA SER A 100 3.32 -6.06 -17.16
C SER A 100 4.42 -6.01 -16.10
N TYR A 101 4.90 -7.17 -15.68
CA TYR A 101 6.01 -7.26 -14.73
C TYR A 101 7.34 -6.82 -15.38
N ASN A 102 8.05 -5.90 -14.75
CA ASN A 102 9.40 -5.48 -15.15
C ASN A 102 10.42 -5.78 -14.05
N GLU A 103 11.21 -6.85 -14.23
CA GLU A 103 12.21 -7.30 -13.26
C GLU A 103 13.27 -6.23 -12.95
N ASN A 104 13.68 -5.45 -13.95
CA ASN A 104 14.68 -4.40 -13.79
C ASN A 104 14.17 -3.26 -12.91
N ALA A 105 12.87 -2.97 -12.92
CA ALA A 105 12.27 -1.93 -12.08
C ALA A 105 12.32 -2.29 -10.59
N VAL A 106 12.28 -3.58 -10.25
CA VAL A 106 12.29 -4.08 -8.86
C VAL A 106 13.72 -4.27 -8.33
N LYS A 107 14.65 -4.77 -9.15
CA LYS A 107 16.04 -5.06 -8.74
C LYS A 107 16.86 -3.82 -8.33
N ASN A 108 16.48 -2.64 -8.80
CA ASN A 108 17.17 -1.38 -8.49
C ASN A 108 17.08 -0.95 -7.00
N ILE A 109 16.45 -1.75 -6.13
CA ILE A 109 16.24 -1.46 -4.70
C ILE A 109 17.16 -2.27 -3.78
N GLU A 110 17.69 -3.42 -4.22
CA GLU A 110 18.57 -4.27 -3.38
C GLU A 110 19.97 -3.68 -3.15
N LYS A 111 20.27 -2.52 -3.74
CA LYS A 111 21.40 -1.68 -3.32
C LYS A 111 20.87 -0.54 -2.46
N PRO A 112 20.65 -0.75 -1.14
CA PRO A 112 20.53 0.40 -0.28
C PRO A 112 21.83 1.21 -0.38
N ALA A 113 21.72 2.52 -0.46
CA ALA A 113 22.82 3.39 -0.14
C ALA A 113 23.22 3.08 1.31
N VAL A 114 24.22 2.22 1.50
CA VAL A 114 24.95 2.13 2.76
C VAL A 114 25.56 3.51 2.94
N SER A 115 24.87 4.35 3.71
CA SER A 115 25.45 5.57 4.23
C SER A 115 26.55 5.13 5.19
N ASN A 116 27.77 5.00 4.67
CA ASN A 116 28.99 5.04 5.46
C ASN A 116 29.03 6.41 6.13
N LYS A 117 28.34 6.56 7.26
CA LYS A 117 28.73 7.52 8.27
C LYS A 117 29.92 6.89 8.98
N GLU A 118 31.09 7.07 8.40
CA GLU A 118 32.34 6.83 9.09
C GLU A 118 32.32 7.57 10.41
N THR A 119 32.42 6.78 11.47
CA THR A 119 32.91 7.15 12.78
C THR A 119 34.20 7.97 12.63
N LYS A 120 34.11 9.28 12.87
CA LYS A 120 35.24 10.04 13.42
C LYS A 120 34.85 10.54 14.81
N LEU A 121 35.10 9.66 15.78
CA LEU A 121 35.63 10.06 17.09
C LEU A 121 37.11 10.41 16.90
N ILE A 122 37.60 11.34 17.74
CA ILE A 122 38.91 12.05 17.80
C ILE A 122 38.89 13.39 17.03
N SER A 123 39.02 14.57 17.65
CA SER A 123 39.65 14.99 18.92
C SER A 123 38.83 16.07 19.63
#